data_AF-A0A3E2BN90-F1
#
_entry.id   AF-A0A3E2BN90-F1
#
_cell.length_a   1.000
_cell.length_b   1.000
_cell.length_c   1.000
_cell.angle_alpha   90.00
_cell.angle_beta   90.00
_cell.angle_gamma   90.00
#
_symmetry.space_group_name_H-M   'P 1'
#
loop_
_entity.id
_entity.type
_entity.pdbx_description
1 polymer ?
#
loop_
_entity_poly.entity_id
_entity_poly.type
_entity_poly.pdbx_seq_one_letter_code
_entity_poly.pdbx_strand_id
1 'polypeptide(L)'
;MAAGKTKKNAGQSEKGRPLGGGASGFLPGTETSPQVVISAGLLKIFGVGTLIIGDSGVGKSESSLELIARGHKFVSDDVVEIFRDERGLLHGRSPRLTRNFMEIRGLGIINIKEIFGARAILEETPIDLVIRLKKWSKKMEIDRLGLKFPEDFRLAGMTVPQLHIPVAPGRNIATLIEVACRVFVLRKKGYEAAQDIVRRLDRKLARKNEKSS
;
A
#
# COMPACT_ATOMS: atom_id res chain seq x y z
N MET A 1 -28.03 59.53 46.92
CA MET A 1 -29.10 60.08 46.05
C MET A 1 -29.09 59.31 44.73
N ALA A 2 -30.16 59.36 43.92
CA ALA A 2 -30.29 58.84 42.52
C ALA A 2 -29.58 57.51 42.18
N ALA A 3 -30.21 56.32 42.11
CA ALA A 3 -31.39 55.87 41.35
C ALA A 3 -31.21 55.83 39.81
N GLY A 4 -31.27 54.63 39.20
CA GLY A 4 -30.81 54.41 37.80
C GLY A 4 -31.53 53.38 36.89
N LYS A 5 -32.48 52.56 37.37
CA LYS A 5 -33.28 51.55 36.58
C LYS A 5 -32.42 50.37 36.04
N THR A 6 -32.93 49.20 35.63
CA THR A 6 -34.29 48.65 35.34
C THR A 6 -34.27 47.14 35.73
N LYS A 7 -35.23 46.54 36.48
CA LYS A 7 -36.46 45.83 36.01
C LYS A 7 -36.30 45.10 34.66
N LYS A 8 -36.87 43.92 34.36
CA LYS A 8 -37.47 42.73 35.04
C LYS A 8 -37.56 41.63 33.92
N ASN A 9 -37.95 40.35 34.05
CA ASN A 9 -38.64 39.50 35.03
C ASN A 9 -38.23 38.01 34.83
N ALA A 10 -39.00 37.05 35.36
CA ALA A 10 -38.99 35.63 34.99
C ALA A 10 -39.47 35.40 33.52
N GLY A 11 -39.27 34.25 32.87
CA GLY A 11 -38.71 32.97 33.34
C GLY A 11 -39.77 31.89 33.63
N GLN A 12 -39.60 30.70 33.06
CA GLN A 12 -40.26 29.45 33.46
C GLN A 12 -39.53 28.26 32.80
N SER A 13 -39.63 27.06 33.38
CA SER A 13 -39.10 25.82 32.80
C SER A 13 -40.23 24.81 32.68
N GLU A 14 -40.29 24.04 31.61
CA GLU A 14 -40.92 22.72 31.67
C GLU A 14 -40.36 21.73 30.64
N LYS A 15 -40.69 20.44 30.81
CA LYS A 15 -40.05 19.31 30.13
C LYS A 15 -40.82 18.90 28.89
N GLY A 16 -40.13 18.69 27.77
CA GLY A 16 -40.70 18.16 26.52
C GLY A 16 -39.78 17.19 25.78
N ARG A 17 -40.19 15.92 25.75
CA ARG A 17 -39.74 14.81 24.87
C ARG A 17 -40.94 13.83 24.78
N PRO A 18 -41.09 12.98 23.72
CA PRO A 18 -40.04 12.50 22.82
C PRO A 18 -40.43 12.32 21.32
N LEU A 19 -39.53 11.68 20.57
CA LEU A 19 -39.72 10.92 19.31
C LEU A 19 -39.96 11.67 17.97
N GLY A 20 -39.47 11.03 16.89
CA GLY A 20 -39.59 11.45 15.49
C GLY A 20 -38.45 12.37 15.00
N GLY A 21 -37.76 12.10 13.88
CA GLY A 21 -37.74 10.88 13.06
C GLY A 21 -37.27 11.16 11.62
N GLY A 22 -36.14 10.56 11.20
CA GLY A 22 -35.78 10.41 9.78
C GLY A 22 -35.20 11.62 9.04
N ALA A 23 -33.89 11.80 9.11
CA ALA A 23 -33.07 12.31 8.00
C ALA A 23 -31.59 11.96 8.24
N SER A 24 -31.12 10.83 7.71
CA SER A 24 -29.68 10.53 7.69
C SER A 24 -28.99 11.41 6.64
N GLY A 25 -28.45 12.55 7.08
CA GLY A 25 -27.66 13.45 6.26
C GLY A 25 -26.34 12.79 5.82
N PHE A 26 -26.39 11.97 4.76
CA PHE A 26 -25.21 11.46 4.10
C PHE A 26 -24.49 12.64 3.43
N LEU A 27 -23.42 13.12 4.05
CA LEU A 27 -22.56 14.16 3.49
C LEU A 27 -21.56 13.50 2.52
N PRO A 28 -21.69 13.70 1.19
CA PRO A 28 -20.72 13.14 0.26
C PRO A 28 -19.40 13.91 0.36
N GLY A 29 -18.31 13.21 0.71
CA GLY A 29 -16.96 13.74 0.58
C GLY A 29 -16.42 14.53 1.77
N THR A 30 -16.38 13.92 2.95
CA THR A 30 -15.29 14.22 3.89
C THR A 30 -13.98 13.69 3.28
N GLU A 31 -13.26 14.53 2.52
CA GLU A 31 -11.89 14.21 2.12
C GLU A 31 -11.04 14.09 3.39
N THR A 32 -10.71 12.86 3.75
CA THR A 32 -9.79 12.56 4.84
C THR A 32 -8.44 13.18 4.53
N SER A 33 -7.99 14.12 5.35
CA SER A 33 -6.66 14.71 5.25
C SER A 33 -5.60 13.59 5.34
N PRO A 34 -4.56 13.60 4.48
CA PRO A 34 -3.50 12.60 4.55
C PRO A 34 -2.80 12.68 5.91
N GLN A 35 -2.67 11.53 6.56
CA GLN A 35 -1.92 11.38 7.82
C GLN A 35 -0.41 11.39 7.59
N VAL A 36 0.02 10.89 6.42
CA VAL A 36 1.42 10.86 5.97
C VAL A 36 1.45 11.06 4.46
N VAL A 37 2.48 11.73 3.95
CA VAL A 37 2.85 11.78 2.53
C VAL A 37 4.27 11.23 2.39
N ILE A 38 4.52 10.38 1.38
CA ILE A 38 5.83 9.76 1.14
C ILE A 38 6.20 9.76 -0.35
N SER A 39 7.51 9.64 -0.65
CA SER A 39 7.97 9.30 -2.00
C SER A 39 7.89 7.78 -2.25
N ALA A 40 6.97 7.36 -3.12
CA ALA A 40 6.67 5.98 -3.48
C ALA A 40 5.88 5.90 -4.81
N GLY A 41 5.95 4.75 -5.48
CA GLY A 41 4.90 4.35 -6.43
C GLY A 41 3.82 3.52 -5.71
N LEU A 42 2.55 3.63 -6.12
CA LEU A 42 1.47 2.81 -5.58
C LEU A 42 0.65 2.19 -6.72
N LEU A 43 0.58 0.86 -6.74
CA LEU A 43 -0.16 0.08 -7.73
C LEU A 43 -0.99 -1.02 -7.07
N LYS A 44 -2.02 -1.51 -7.76
CA LYS A 44 -2.77 -2.72 -7.38
C LYS A 44 -2.41 -3.89 -8.31
N ILE A 45 -1.71 -4.87 -7.76
CA ILE A 45 -1.00 -5.93 -8.49
C ILE A 45 -1.59 -7.29 -8.10
N PHE A 46 -2.23 -7.98 -9.06
CA PHE A 46 -3.06 -9.17 -8.77
C PHE A 46 -4.06 -9.00 -7.60
N GLY A 47 -4.56 -7.77 -7.39
CA GLY A 47 -5.47 -7.42 -6.29
C GLY A 47 -4.78 -6.95 -5.00
N VAL A 48 -3.48 -7.19 -4.83
CA VAL A 48 -2.67 -6.70 -3.69
C VAL A 48 -2.38 -5.22 -3.88
N GLY A 49 -2.63 -4.40 -2.87
CA GLY A 49 -2.19 -3.00 -2.86
C GLY A 49 -0.70 -2.89 -2.51
N THR A 50 0.12 -2.56 -3.49
CA THR A 50 1.58 -2.67 -3.40
C THR A 50 2.25 -1.31 -3.49
N LEU A 51 2.91 -0.92 -2.39
CA LEU A 51 3.66 0.33 -2.25
C LEU A 51 5.13 0.08 -2.60
N ILE A 52 5.61 0.68 -3.70
CA ILE A 52 6.96 0.52 -4.23
C ILE A 52 7.84 1.69 -3.75
N ILE A 53 8.80 1.41 -2.88
CA ILE A 53 9.72 2.40 -2.30
C ILE A 53 11.17 2.07 -2.65
N GLY A 54 12.05 3.07 -2.60
CA GLY A 54 13.46 2.94 -2.93
C GLY A 54 14.06 4.25 -3.43
N ASP A 55 15.38 4.27 -3.55
CA ASP A 55 16.17 5.46 -3.86
C ASP A 55 15.78 6.15 -5.19
N SER A 56 16.20 7.40 -5.38
CA SER A 56 16.06 8.04 -6.70
C SER A 56 16.89 7.30 -7.77
N GLY A 57 16.31 7.16 -8.97
CA GLY A 57 16.91 6.42 -10.08
C GLY A 57 17.20 4.95 -9.78
N VAL A 58 16.35 4.27 -8.98
CA VAL A 58 16.43 2.81 -8.75
C VAL A 58 15.50 2.01 -9.69
N GLY A 59 14.80 2.66 -10.61
CA GLY A 59 13.86 2.01 -11.53
C GLY A 59 12.41 1.94 -11.04
N LYS A 60 11.95 2.86 -10.16
CA LYS A 60 10.58 2.83 -9.59
C LYS A 60 9.54 3.00 -10.69
N SER A 61 9.50 4.18 -11.29
CA SER A 61 8.53 4.61 -12.30
C SER A 61 8.58 3.73 -13.56
N GLU A 62 9.78 3.30 -13.95
CA GLU A 62 10.00 2.38 -15.07
C GLU A 62 9.41 0.98 -14.79
N SER A 63 9.57 0.46 -13.57
CA SER A 63 8.91 -0.79 -13.15
C SER A 63 7.40 -0.63 -13.03
N SER A 64 6.93 0.51 -12.51
CA SER A 64 5.51 0.87 -12.44
C SER A 64 4.87 0.86 -13.83
N LEU A 65 5.51 1.50 -14.81
CA LEU A 65 5.04 1.55 -16.20
C LEU A 65 4.96 0.16 -16.83
N GLU A 66 5.96 -0.68 -16.63
CA GLU A 66 5.95 -2.08 -17.11
C GLU A 66 4.82 -2.89 -16.46
N LEU A 67 4.54 -2.69 -15.16
CA LEU A 67 3.42 -3.34 -14.47
C LEU A 67 2.05 -2.86 -15.00
N ILE A 68 1.91 -1.57 -15.32
CA ILE A 68 0.68 -1.01 -15.90
C ILE A 68 0.46 -1.58 -17.31
N ALA A 69 1.52 -1.69 -18.12
CA ALA A 69 1.47 -2.33 -19.44
C ALA A 69 1.09 -3.83 -19.37
N ARG A 70 1.39 -4.51 -18.25
CA ARG A 70 0.91 -5.88 -17.94
C ARG A 70 -0.54 -5.94 -17.40
N GLY A 71 -1.23 -4.80 -17.31
CA GLY A 71 -2.65 -4.70 -16.95
C GLY A 71 -2.96 -4.44 -15.47
N HIS A 72 -1.94 -4.31 -14.62
CA HIS A 72 -2.10 -3.91 -13.21
C HIS A 72 -2.61 -2.47 -13.10
N LYS A 73 -3.11 -2.06 -11.92
CA LYS A 73 -3.72 -0.74 -11.75
C LYS A 73 -2.74 0.26 -11.17
N PHE A 74 -2.64 1.41 -11.81
CA PHE A 74 -1.96 2.59 -11.31
C PHE A 74 -2.81 3.30 -10.26
N VAL A 75 -2.18 3.81 -9.20
CA VAL A 75 -2.80 4.76 -8.27
C VAL A 75 -2.01 6.06 -8.28
N SER A 76 -0.70 6.02 -7.98
CA SER A 76 0.18 7.18 -8.02
C SER A 76 1.64 6.81 -8.33
N ASP A 77 2.40 7.77 -8.85
CA ASP A 77 3.86 7.72 -8.95
C ASP A 77 4.49 8.95 -8.28
N ASP A 78 5.76 8.81 -7.92
CA ASP A 78 6.53 9.60 -6.96
C ASP A 78 5.83 9.94 -5.63
N VAL A 79 4.68 10.60 -5.58
CA VAL A 79 4.04 11.05 -4.33
C VAL A 79 2.79 10.24 -4.00
N VAL A 80 2.71 9.69 -2.78
CA VAL A 80 1.54 8.98 -2.26
C VAL A 80 1.00 9.68 -1.00
N GLU A 81 -0.28 10.06 -1.04
CA GLU A 81 -1.06 10.46 0.14
C GLU A 81 -1.56 9.21 0.87
N ILE A 82 -1.33 9.12 2.18
CA ILE A 82 -1.70 7.97 3.00
C ILE A 82 -2.63 8.41 4.14
N PHE A 83 -3.73 7.68 4.29
CA PHE A 83 -4.75 7.92 5.31
C PHE A 83 -5.28 6.58 5.85
N ARG A 84 -6.17 6.64 6.84
CA ARG A 84 -6.93 5.48 7.32
C ARG A 84 -8.38 5.58 6.88
N ASP A 85 -8.98 4.47 6.51
CA ASP A 85 -10.43 4.38 6.31
C ASP A 85 -11.18 4.37 7.67
N GLU A 86 -12.52 4.34 7.62
CA GLU A 86 -13.39 4.27 8.80
C GLU A 86 -13.15 3.01 9.67
N ARG A 87 -12.52 1.97 9.10
CA ARG A 87 -12.19 0.69 9.74
C ARG A 87 -10.75 0.68 10.29
N GLY A 88 -10.01 1.78 10.13
CA GLY A 88 -8.63 1.93 10.57
C GLY A 88 -7.59 1.29 9.64
N LEU A 89 -7.96 0.84 8.45
CA LEU A 89 -7.06 0.26 7.45
C LEU A 89 -6.29 1.35 6.71
N LEU A 90 -5.00 1.13 6.43
CA LEU A 90 -4.21 2.06 5.61
C LEU A 90 -4.66 2.04 4.16
N HIS A 91 -5.04 3.20 3.63
CA HIS A 91 -5.29 3.46 2.22
C HIS A 91 -4.26 4.45 1.68
N GLY A 92 -3.94 4.33 0.39
CA GLY A 92 -3.09 5.27 -0.33
C GLY A 92 -3.76 5.75 -1.61
N ARG A 93 -3.56 7.03 -1.95
CA ARG A 93 -4.08 7.70 -3.15
C ARG A 93 -3.07 8.66 -3.77
N SER A 94 -3.37 9.14 -4.97
CA SER A 94 -2.59 10.22 -5.62
C SER A 94 -3.09 11.62 -5.23
N PRO A 95 -2.17 12.57 -4.95
CA PRO A 95 -2.52 13.98 -4.84
C PRO A 95 -3.32 14.47 -6.04
N ARG A 96 -4.29 15.37 -5.80
CA ARG A 96 -5.17 15.91 -6.86
C ARG A 96 -4.41 16.51 -8.05
N LEU A 97 -3.20 17.04 -7.84
CA LEU A 97 -2.36 17.69 -8.86
C LEU A 97 -1.61 16.69 -9.76
N THR A 98 -1.11 15.58 -9.20
CA THR A 98 -0.28 14.60 -9.92
C THR A 98 -1.06 13.36 -10.39
N ARG A 99 -2.36 13.27 -10.06
CA ARG A 99 -3.22 12.14 -10.42
C ARG A 99 -3.21 11.83 -11.92
N ASN A 100 -3.03 10.55 -12.24
CA ASN A 100 -2.84 10.00 -13.59
C ASN A 100 -1.48 10.30 -14.27
N PHE A 101 -0.63 11.16 -13.70
CA PHE A 101 0.66 11.50 -14.28
C PHE A 101 1.81 10.67 -13.70
N MET A 102 2.89 10.53 -14.49
CA MET A 102 4.13 9.84 -14.12
C MET A 102 5.30 10.52 -14.85
N GLU A 103 6.44 10.70 -14.19
CA GLU A 103 7.68 11.10 -14.87
C GLU A 103 8.42 9.85 -15.37
N ILE A 104 8.79 9.82 -16.65
CA ILE A 104 9.67 8.81 -17.22
C ILE A 104 10.85 9.49 -17.91
N ARG A 105 12.07 9.17 -17.45
CA ARG A 105 13.30 9.74 -18.01
C ARG A 105 13.45 9.38 -19.48
N GLY A 106 13.67 10.38 -20.32
CA GLY A 106 13.71 10.26 -21.78
C GLY A 106 12.35 10.42 -22.48
N LEU A 107 11.22 10.41 -21.74
CA LEU A 107 9.89 10.72 -22.28
C LEU A 107 9.27 11.99 -21.66
N GLY A 108 9.67 12.38 -20.46
CA GLY A 108 9.09 13.50 -19.70
C GLY A 108 7.90 13.05 -18.86
N ILE A 109 6.95 13.98 -18.62
CA ILE A 109 5.71 13.69 -17.89
C ILE A 109 4.71 13.07 -18.86
N ILE A 110 4.22 11.86 -18.55
CA ILE A 110 3.22 11.13 -19.33
C ILE A 110 1.91 11.01 -18.55
N ASN A 111 0.78 10.92 -19.27
CA ASN A 111 -0.54 10.67 -18.68
C ASN A 111 -0.94 9.19 -18.87
N ILE A 112 -0.90 8.43 -17.78
CA ILE A 112 -1.20 6.99 -17.74
C ILE A 112 -2.65 6.70 -18.15
N LYS A 113 -3.59 7.60 -17.83
CA LYS A 113 -5.02 7.40 -18.14
C LYS A 113 -5.31 7.49 -19.63
N GLU A 114 -4.64 8.39 -20.35
CA GLU A 114 -4.84 8.54 -21.79
C GLU A 114 -4.09 7.44 -22.58
N ILE A 115 -2.95 6.96 -22.07
CA ILE A 115 -2.15 5.91 -22.73
C ILE A 115 -2.77 4.50 -22.54
N PHE A 116 -3.21 4.17 -21.31
CA PHE A 116 -3.69 2.82 -20.97
C PHE A 116 -5.21 2.76 -20.70
N GLY A 117 -5.91 3.88 -20.86
CA GLY A 117 -7.35 4.02 -20.62
C GLY A 117 -7.73 4.07 -19.14
N ALA A 118 -8.95 4.54 -18.84
CA ALA A 118 -9.47 4.63 -17.48
C ALA A 118 -9.48 3.27 -16.71
N ARG A 119 -9.49 2.14 -17.42
CA ARG A 119 -9.38 0.78 -16.84
C ARG A 119 -8.00 0.46 -16.24
N ALA A 120 -6.99 1.29 -16.47
CA ALA A 120 -5.67 1.18 -15.84
C ALA A 120 -5.55 1.96 -14.52
N ILE A 121 -6.52 2.82 -14.19
CA ILE A 121 -6.48 3.72 -13.04
C ILE A 121 -7.31 3.18 -11.87
N LEU A 122 -6.87 3.47 -10.65
CA LEU A 122 -7.67 3.49 -9.43
C LEU A 122 -7.39 4.78 -8.68
N GLU A 123 -8.42 5.46 -8.16
CA GLU A 123 -8.25 6.67 -7.35
C GLU A 123 -7.48 6.39 -6.04
N GLU A 124 -7.71 5.22 -5.44
CA GLU A 124 -7.09 4.76 -4.20
C GLU A 124 -7.04 3.23 -4.09
N THR A 125 -6.26 2.72 -3.13
CA THR A 125 -6.29 1.30 -2.71
C THR A 125 -5.85 1.14 -1.25
N PRO A 126 -6.34 0.11 -0.53
CA PRO A 126 -5.67 -0.38 0.68
C PRO A 126 -4.19 -0.68 0.43
N ILE A 127 -3.33 -0.52 1.44
CA ILE A 127 -1.89 -0.84 1.37
C ILE A 127 -1.64 -2.19 2.06
N ASP A 128 -1.50 -3.25 1.26
CA ASP A 128 -1.27 -4.63 1.72
C ASP A 128 0.21 -4.93 1.98
N LEU A 129 1.08 -4.43 1.12
CA LEU A 129 2.46 -4.90 0.95
C LEU A 129 3.38 -3.73 0.57
N VAL A 130 4.55 -3.67 1.20
CA VAL A 130 5.61 -2.74 0.82
C VAL A 130 6.71 -3.51 0.09
N ILE A 131 7.15 -3.00 -1.05
CA ILE A 131 8.30 -3.52 -1.78
C ILE A 131 9.39 -2.46 -1.81
N ARG A 132 10.52 -2.76 -1.17
CA ARG A 132 11.70 -1.91 -1.18
C ARG A 132 12.67 -2.35 -2.27
N LEU A 133 12.76 -1.56 -3.34
CA LEU A 133 13.83 -1.66 -4.32
C LEU A 133 15.13 -1.14 -3.70
N LYS A 134 16.16 -1.99 -3.64
CA LYS A 134 17.51 -1.63 -3.18
C LYS A 134 18.51 -1.83 -4.31
N LYS A 135 19.41 -0.87 -4.56
CA LYS A 135 20.54 -1.08 -5.49
C LYS A 135 21.41 -2.24 -4.98
N TRP A 136 21.70 -3.22 -5.82
CA TRP A 136 22.52 -4.38 -5.45
C TRP A 136 23.94 -3.95 -5.08
N SER A 137 24.54 -4.59 -4.08
CA SER A 137 25.95 -4.42 -3.74
C SER A 137 26.55 -5.72 -3.21
N LYS A 138 27.88 -5.88 -3.35
CA LYS A 138 28.62 -7.05 -2.85
C LYS A 138 28.53 -7.26 -1.33
N LYS A 139 28.11 -6.25 -0.56
CA LYS A 139 27.92 -6.30 0.90
C LYS A 139 26.49 -6.66 1.32
N MET A 140 25.56 -6.82 0.38
CA MET A 140 24.17 -7.15 0.67
C MET A 140 24.03 -8.65 0.95
N GLU A 141 23.72 -9.02 2.20
CA GLU A 141 23.12 -10.33 2.46
C GLU A 141 21.79 -10.42 1.71
N ILE A 142 21.71 -11.36 0.78
CA ILE A 142 20.46 -11.74 0.10
C ILE A 142 20.09 -13.09 0.66
N ASP A 143 18.92 -13.18 1.30
CA ASP A 143 18.34 -14.47 1.64
C ASP A 143 18.02 -15.26 0.36
N ARG A 144 18.72 -16.39 0.19
CA ARG A 144 18.60 -17.27 -0.98
C ARG A 144 17.56 -18.37 -0.79
N LEU A 145 17.14 -18.63 0.45
CA LEU A 145 16.20 -19.68 0.81
C LEU A 145 14.78 -19.12 1.00
N GLY A 146 14.68 -17.87 1.45
CA GLY A 146 13.44 -17.28 1.93
C GLY A 146 13.07 -17.93 3.26
N LEU A 147 13.82 -17.60 4.30
CA LEU A 147 13.61 -17.98 5.70
C LEU A 147 13.59 -16.76 6.64
N LYS A 148 14.31 -15.67 6.30
CA LYS A 148 14.21 -14.36 6.95
C LYS A 148 12.96 -13.66 6.37
N PHE A 149 11.90 -13.54 7.18
CA PHE A 149 10.58 -13.06 6.73
C PHE A 149 10.24 -11.62 7.14
N PRO A 150 9.18 -11.02 6.54
CA PRO A 150 9.23 -9.65 6.07
C PRO A 150 9.46 -8.68 7.22
N GLU A 151 10.36 -7.71 7.00
CA GLU A 151 10.54 -6.61 7.94
C GLU A 151 9.22 -5.85 8.09
N ASP A 152 8.88 -5.45 9.31
CA ASP A 152 7.74 -4.55 9.53
C ASP A 152 8.10 -3.13 9.06
N PHE A 153 7.44 -2.65 8.00
CA PHE A 153 7.52 -1.23 7.66
C PHE A 153 6.45 -0.46 8.44
N ARG A 154 6.89 0.42 9.35
CA ARG A 154 6.00 1.31 10.09
C ARG A 154 5.52 2.46 9.21
N LEU A 155 4.21 2.56 9.02
CA LEU A 155 3.55 3.51 8.13
C LEU A 155 2.30 4.06 8.80
N ALA A 156 2.21 5.39 8.94
CA ALA A 156 1.12 6.10 9.65
C ALA A 156 0.73 5.50 11.02
N GLY A 157 1.69 4.90 11.75
CA GLY A 157 1.47 4.27 13.05
C GLY A 157 0.94 2.82 13.01
N MET A 158 0.98 2.15 11.87
CA MET A 158 0.69 0.71 11.71
C MET A 158 1.89 -0.01 11.10
N THR A 159 1.97 -1.34 11.22
CA THR A 159 2.97 -2.16 10.52
C THR A 159 2.40 -2.75 9.24
N VAL A 160 3.18 -2.67 8.15
CA VAL A 160 2.88 -3.31 6.87
C VAL A 160 4.04 -4.23 6.49
N PRO A 161 3.80 -5.48 6.06
CA PRO A 161 4.86 -6.38 5.63
C PRO A 161 5.72 -5.80 4.50
N GLN A 162 7.04 -5.86 4.65
CA GLN A 162 8.00 -5.35 3.67
C GLN A 162 8.86 -6.47 3.06
N LEU A 163 8.91 -6.54 1.73
CA LEU A 163 9.84 -7.38 0.97
C LEU A 163 10.90 -6.51 0.29
N HIS A 164 12.15 -6.99 0.21
CA HIS A 164 13.23 -6.27 -0.47
C HIS A 164 13.57 -6.94 -1.80
N ILE A 165 13.71 -6.15 -2.86
CA ILE A 165 14.11 -6.64 -4.19
C ILE A 165 15.44 -5.97 -4.59
N PRO A 166 16.53 -6.75 -4.77
CA PRO A 166 17.79 -6.23 -5.26
C PRO A 166 17.70 -5.87 -6.75
N VAL A 167 17.89 -4.59 -7.07
CA VAL A 167 17.95 -4.09 -8.45
C VAL A 167 19.39 -4.18 -8.96
N ALA A 168 19.57 -4.82 -10.11
CA ALA A 168 20.83 -4.95 -10.83
C ALA A 168 20.55 -5.02 -12.34
N PRO A 169 21.53 -4.69 -13.22
CA PRO A 169 21.38 -4.81 -14.66
C PRO A 169 20.93 -6.22 -15.09
N GLY A 170 20.09 -6.30 -16.12
CA GLY A 170 19.54 -7.55 -16.63
C GLY A 170 18.43 -8.20 -15.78
N ARG A 171 18.08 -7.66 -14.61
CA ARG A 171 16.92 -8.14 -13.83
C ARG A 171 15.65 -7.42 -14.25
N ASN A 172 14.63 -8.16 -14.71
CA ASN A 172 13.29 -7.60 -14.90
C ASN A 172 12.61 -7.41 -13.53
N ILE A 173 12.47 -6.15 -13.10
CA ILE A 173 12.01 -5.82 -11.74
C ILE A 173 10.47 -5.96 -11.62
N ALA A 174 9.71 -5.68 -12.68
CA ALA A 174 8.27 -5.90 -12.69
C ALA A 174 7.90 -7.37 -12.43
N THR A 175 8.58 -8.33 -13.09
CA THR A 175 8.38 -9.77 -12.83
C THR A 175 8.70 -10.15 -11.38
N LEU A 176 9.73 -9.56 -10.78
CA LEU A 176 10.08 -9.82 -9.37
C LEU A 176 9.03 -9.25 -8.41
N ILE A 177 8.46 -8.08 -8.71
CA ILE A 177 7.34 -7.48 -7.98
C ILE A 177 6.08 -8.37 -8.08
N GLU A 178 5.75 -8.83 -9.29
CA GLU A 178 4.62 -9.75 -9.53
C GLU A 178 4.74 -11.06 -8.75
N VAL A 179 5.94 -11.66 -8.74
CA VAL A 179 6.24 -12.87 -7.96
C VAL A 179 6.16 -12.58 -6.46
N ALA A 180 6.69 -11.44 -5.98
CA ALA A 180 6.60 -11.04 -4.58
C ALA A 180 5.13 -10.90 -4.11
N CYS A 181 4.26 -10.28 -4.92
CA CYS A 181 2.83 -10.18 -4.64
C CYS A 181 2.16 -11.57 -4.57
N ARG A 182 2.53 -12.50 -5.46
CA ARG A 182 2.01 -13.89 -5.43
C ARG A 182 2.52 -14.68 -4.22
N VAL A 183 3.78 -14.52 -3.82
CA VAL A 183 4.35 -15.11 -2.60
C VAL A 183 3.64 -14.58 -1.35
N PHE A 184 3.34 -13.28 -1.30
CA PHE A 184 2.55 -12.67 -0.22
C PHE A 184 1.13 -13.26 -0.13
N VAL A 185 0.42 -13.44 -1.25
CA VAL A 185 -0.90 -14.08 -1.29
C VAL A 185 -0.84 -15.55 -0.86
N LEU A 186 0.20 -16.30 -1.25
CA LEU A 186 0.41 -17.69 -0.79
C LEU A 186 0.68 -17.76 0.72
N ARG A 187 1.40 -16.78 1.28
CA ARG A 187 1.66 -16.65 2.72
C ARG A 187 0.41 -16.32 3.53
N LYS A 188 -0.44 -15.42 3.05
CA LYS A 188 -1.79 -15.20 3.61
C LYS A 188 -2.68 -16.46 3.56
N LYS A 189 -2.30 -17.49 2.78
CA LYS A 189 -2.94 -18.82 2.71
C LYS A 189 -2.16 -19.94 3.44
N GLY A 190 -1.14 -19.59 4.24
CA GLY A 190 -0.35 -20.55 5.01
C GLY A 190 0.68 -21.37 4.22
N TYR A 191 0.93 -21.06 2.93
CA TYR A 191 1.92 -21.78 2.13
C TYR A 191 3.30 -21.09 2.12
N GLU A 192 4.32 -21.84 2.53
CA GLU A 192 5.73 -21.40 2.53
C GLU A 192 6.63 -22.39 1.79
N ALA A 193 7.09 -21.98 0.59
CA ALA A 193 7.90 -22.83 -0.28
C ALA A 193 9.23 -23.29 0.35
N ALA A 194 9.86 -22.45 1.18
CA ALA A 194 11.11 -22.77 1.86
C ALA A 194 10.93 -23.87 2.91
N GLN A 195 9.87 -23.79 3.72
CA GLN A 195 9.53 -24.87 4.64
C GLN A 195 9.10 -26.14 3.91
N ASP A 196 8.41 -26.03 2.77
CA ASP A 196 8.04 -27.20 1.97
C ASP A 196 9.28 -27.92 1.39
N ILE A 197 10.25 -27.19 0.82
CA ILE A 197 11.48 -27.84 0.32
C ILE A 197 12.31 -28.45 1.46
N VAL A 198 12.41 -27.80 2.63
CA VAL A 198 13.04 -28.41 3.83
C VAL A 198 12.31 -29.70 4.22
N ARG A 199 10.99 -29.65 4.43
CA ARG A 199 10.17 -30.84 4.74
C ARG A 199 10.25 -31.93 3.66
N ARG A 200 10.63 -31.64 2.42
CA ARG A 200 10.87 -32.63 1.35
C ARG A 200 12.28 -33.22 1.38
N LEU A 201 13.28 -32.46 1.85
CA LEU A 201 14.65 -32.92 2.04
C LEU A 201 14.74 -33.84 3.27
N ASP A 202 14.15 -33.45 4.40
CA ASP A 202 14.17 -34.25 5.64
C ASP A 202 13.55 -35.63 5.41
N ARG A 203 12.39 -35.69 4.73
CA ARG A 203 11.71 -36.93 4.35
C ARG A 203 12.49 -37.78 3.34
N LYS A 204 13.47 -37.22 2.61
CA LYS A 204 14.40 -38.00 1.77
C LYS A 204 15.59 -38.52 2.57
N LEU A 205 16.07 -37.78 3.57
CA LEU A 205 17.19 -38.19 4.42
C LEU A 205 16.80 -39.34 5.36
N ALA A 206 15.65 -39.24 6.06
CA ALA A 206 15.14 -40.30 6.92
C ALA A 206 15.03 -41.65 6.17
N ARG A 207 14.37 -41.64 5.01
CA ARG A 207 14.20 -42.79 4.10
C ARG A 207 15.49 -43.36 3.50
N LYS A 208 16.62 -42.66 3.62
CA LYS A 208 17.93 -43.19 3.22
C LYS A 208 18.58 -43.96 4.37
N ASN A 209 18.48 -43.44 5.59
CA ASN A 209 18.98 -44.09 6.79
C ASN A 209 18.25 -45.41 7.05
N GLU A 210 16.91 -45.42 6.91
CA GLU A 210 16.02 -46.60 6.95
C GLU A 210 16.36 -47.69 5.91
N LYS A 211 17.26 -47.42 4.96
CA LYS A 211 17.70 -48.35 3.90
C LYS A 211 19.22 -48.60 3.93
N SER A 212 19.89 -48.21 5.01
CA SER A 212 21.31 -48.45 5.25
C SER A 212 21.54 -48.98 6.67
N SER A 213 20.48 -49.56 7.25
CA SER A 213 20.40 -50.36 8.47
C SER A 213 19.60 -51.61 8.14
#